data_AF-F3GEE9-F1
#
_entry.id   AF-F3GEE9-F1
#
_cell.length_a   1.000
_cell.length_b   1.000
_cell.length_c   1.000
_cell.angle_alpha   90.00
_cell.angle_beta   90.00
_cell.angle_gamma   90.00
#
_symmetry.space_group_name_H-M   'P 1'
#
loop_
_entity.id
_entity.type
_entity.pdbx_description
1 polymer ?
#
loop_
_entity_poly.entity_id
_entity_poly.type
_entity_poly.pdbx_seq_one_letter_code
_entity_poly.pdbx_strand_id
1 'polypeptide(L)'
;MGDIRETARDLEDDALASVVVADRINASMLRLRLEVRRMLSQTDPQDMVTTTSTIATLSEELKKQIKLYVPFVSGENANPKEVQLFTVVSENTDKMLVAFDEVTSLIRRHTPTEALAYLSSNVTPVTRVLDGAVTGLVQLNIDEAANSGKESEASYQSGLTFVIFIIAAATLATIVLAVLFTKSIVTPLRDMLRVNDTIARGDLRSVITVTGKDEFSDLMRSTQVMQNNLRDTIKLIGDSSTQLASAAEEMNAVTEESSRGLLRQNNEIDQAATAVNQMTAAVDEVARNAAAASDAAKASDQSTRTG
;
A
#
# COMPACT_ATOMS: atom_id res chain seq x y z
N MET A 1 -21.24 -6.39 -3.79
CA MET A 1 -20.99 -7.24 -4.99
C MET A 1 -21.84 -8.51 -4.96
N GLY A 2 -22.08 -9.12 -3.78
CA GLY A 2 -23.11 -10.17 -3.64
C GLY A 2 -24.51 -9.67 -3.97
N ASP A 3 -24.92 -8.59 -3.31
CA ASP A 3 -26.28 -8.01 -3.45
C ASP A 3 -26.64 -7.66 -4.90
N ILE A 4 -25.80 -6.94 -5.64
CA ILE A 4 -26.09 -6.55 -7.04
C ILE A 4 -26.29 -7.78 -7.96
N ARG A 5 -25.55 -8.87 -7.72
CA ARG A 5 -25.69 -10.10 -8.51
C ARG A 5 -26.93 -10.90 -8.14
N GLU A 6 -27.32 -10.84 -6.88
CA GLU A 6 -28.56 -11.44 -6.37
C GLU A 6 -29.76 -10.67 -6.92
N THR A 7 -29.76 -9.34 -6.81
CA THR A 7 -30.82 -8.47 -7.36
C THR A 7 -30.96 -8.62 -8.88
N ALA A 8 -29.86 -8.79 -9.61
CA ALA A 8 -29.91 -9.04 -11.06
C ALA A 8 -30.53 -10.41 -11.41
N ARG A 9 -30.28 -11.43 -10.60
CA ARG A 9 -30.90 -12.75 -10.77
C ARG A 9 -32.37 -12.73 -10.42
N ASP A 10 -32.74 -12.09 -9.32
CA ASP A 10 -34.15 -11.93 -8.93
C ASP A 10 -34.93 -11.15 -10.00
N LEU A 11 -34.30 -10.15 -10.63
CA LEU A 11 -34.90 -9.43 -11.74
C LEU A 11 -35.12 -10.32 -12.98
N GLU A 12 -34.15 -11.15 -13.35
CA GLU A 12 -34.20 -12.00 -14.56
C GLU A 12 -35.05 -13.25 -14.38
N ASP A 13 -34.80 -14.00 -13.31
CA ASP A 13 -35.37 -15.33 -13.07
C ASP A 13 -36.76 -15.28 -12.42
N ASP A 14 -37.13 -14.17 -11.77
CA ASP A 14 -38.40 -14.02 -11.04
C ASP A 14 -39.27 -12.89 -11.61
N ALA A 15 -38.87 -11.63 -11.48
CA ALA A 15 -39.73 -10.49 -11.84
C ALA A 15 -40.02 -10.40 -13.36
N LEU A 16 -39.01 -10.56 -14.23
CA LEU A 16 -39.24 -10.54 -15.68
C LEU A 16 -39.87 -11.83 -16.20
N ALA A 17 -39.49 -12.97 -15.64
CA ALA A 17 -40.05 -14.27 -16.01
C ALA A 17 -41.56 -14.35 -15.70
N SER A 18 -41.97 -13.87 -14.51
CA SER A 18 -43.37 -13.82 -14.09
C SER A 18 -44.20 -12.87 -14.96
N VAL A 19 -43.67 -11.70 -15.35
CA VAL A 19 -44.34 -10.80 -16.32
C VAL A 19 -44.62 -11.51 -17.64
N VAL A 20 -43.65 -12.25 -18.18
CA VAL A 20 -43.82 -13.00 -19.44
C VAL A 20 -44.89 -14.08 -19.31
N VAL A 21 -44.94 -14.79 -18.19
CA VAL A 21 -45.96 -15.83 -17.97
C VAL A 21 -47.35 -15.21 -17.76
N ALA A 22 -47.46 -14.11 -17.00
CA ALA A 22 -48.72 -13.37 -16.83
C ALA A 22 -49.25 -12.83 -18.17
N ASP A 23 -48.39 -12.31 -19.05
CA ASP A 23 -48.79 -11.85 -20.37
C ASP A 23 -49.27 -13.01 -21.27
N ARG A 24 -48.62 -14.18 -21.17
CA ARG A 24 -49.08 -15.40 -21.87
C ARG A 24 -50.44 -15.89 -21.37
N ILE A 25 -50.71 -15.77 -20.06
CA ILE A 25 -52.04 -16.02 -19.48
C ILE A 25 -53.05 -15.06 -20.10
N ASN A 26 -52.76 -13.75 -20.10
CA ASN A 26 -53.62 -12.72 -20.69
C ASN A 26 -53.96 -13.01 -22.16
N ALA A 27 -52.92 -13.28 -22.97
CA ALA A 27 -53.06 -13.59 -24.39
C ALA A 27 -53.89 -14.85 -24.62
N SER A 28 -53.70 -15.90 -23.81
CA SER A 28 -54.45 -17.16 -23.90
C SER A 28 -55.93 -16.95 -23.55
N MET A 29 -56.24 -16.18 -22.51
CA MET A 29 -57.61 -15.83 -22.15
C MET A 29 -58.31 -14.99 -23.22
N LEU A 30 -57.61 -14.02 -23.84
CA LEU A 30 -58.13 -13.22 -24.95
C LEU A 30 -58.45 -14.09 -26.17
N ARG A 31 -57.54 -15.01 -26.55
CA ARG A 31 -57.75 -15.94 -27.66
C ARG A 31 -58.91 -16.90 -27.40
N LEU A 32 -59.03 -17.44 -26.20
CA LEU A 32 -60.16 -18.30 -25.82
C LEU A 32 -61.49 -17.56 -25.92
N ARG A 33 -61.57 -16.33 -25.36
CA ARG A 33 -62.77 -15.50 -25.47
C ARG A 33 -63.16 -15.23 -26.93
N LEU A 34 -62.18 -15.02 -27.79
CA LEU A 34 -62.40 -14.79 -29.22
C LEU A 34 -62.99 -16.03 -29.90
N GLU A 35 -62.41 -17.22 -29.68
CA GLU A 35 -62.87 -18.46 -30.31
C GLU A 35 -64.27 -18.89 -29.80
N VAL A 36 -64.55 -18.71 -28.51
CA VAL A 36 -65.88 -18.98 -27.96
C VAL A 36 -66.93 -18.06 -28.59
N ARG A 37 -66.60 -16.77 -28.79
CA ARG A 37 -67.50 -15.84 -29.49
C ARG A 37 -67.65 -16.16 -30.98
N ARG A 38 -66.58 -16.58 -31.65
CA ARG A 38 -66.59 -16.99 -33.07
C ARG A 38 -67.59 -18.12 -33.30
N MET A 39 -67.65 -19.07 -32.37
CA MET A 39 -68.55 -20.22 -32.44
C MET A 39 -70.05 -19.85 -32.47
N LEU A 40 -70.43 -18.70 -31.89
CA LEU A 40 -71.82 -18.19 -31.95
C LEU A 40 -72.26 -17.76 -33.35
N SER A 41 -71.31 -17.43 -34.23
CA SER A 41 -71.57 -16.96 -35.60
C SER A 41 -71.36 -18.03 -36.67
N GLN A 42 -71.01 -19.25 -36.25
CA GLN A 42 -70.57 -20.32 -37.13
C GLN A 42 -71.74 -21.22 -37.51
N THR A 43 -71.93 -21.44 -38.82
CA THR A 43 -73.05 -22.24 -39.34
C THR A 43 -72.60 -23.56 -39.97
N ASP A 44 -71.33 -23.68 -40.35
CA ASP A 44 -70.75 -24.90 -40.94
C ASP A 44 -70.37 -25.91 -39.82
N PRO A 45 -70.90 -27.16 -39.86
CA PRO A 45 -70.54 -28.20 -38.91
C PRO A 45 -69.04 -28.53 -38.83
N GLN A 46 -68.30 -28.46 -39.94
CA GLN A 46 -66.86 -28.72 -39.95
C GLN A 46 -66.11 -27.63 -39.20
N ASP A 47 -66.45 -26.37 -39.48
CA ASP A 47 -65.80 -25.25 -38.80
C ASP A 47 -66.11 -25.26 -37.29
N MET A 48 -67.33 -25.67 -36.88
CA MET A 48 -67.68 -25.85 -35.46
C MET A 48 -66.81 -26.91 -34.76
N VAL A 49 -66.50 -28.02 -35.43
CA VAL A 49 -65.60 -29.05 -34.91
C VAL A 49 -64.18 -28.50 -34.75
N THR A 50 -63.68 -27.78 -35.76
CA THR A 50 -62.35 -27.14 -35.72
C THR A 50 -62.25 -26.10 -34.60
N THR A 51 -63.24 -25.24 -34.44
CA THR A 51 -63.28 -24.24 -33.37
C THR A 51 -63.37 -24.90 -31.99
N THR A 52 -64.18 -25.95 -31.83
CA THR A 52 -64.21 -26.73 -30.57
C THR A 52 -62.82 -27.29 -30.23
N SER A 53 -62.13 -27.88 -31.21
CA SER A 53 -60.78 -28.43 -30.99
C SER A 53 -59.76 -27.35 -30.63
N THR A 54 -59.89 -26.17 -31.23
CA THR A 54 -59.03 -25.00 -30.95
C THR A 54 -59.25 -24.49 -29.53
N ILE A 55 -60.51 -24.38 -29.09
CA ILE A 55 -60.86 -24.01 -27.71
C ILE A 55 -60.27 -25.02 -26.72
N ALA A 56 -60.36 -26.33 -26.99
CA ALA A 56 -59.79 -27.36 -26.11
C ALA A 56 -58.26 -27.22 -25.99
N THR A 57 -57.58 -27.00 -27.11
CA THR A 57 -56.11 -26.81 -27.13
C THR A 57 -55.69 -25.55 -26.36
N LEU A 58 -56.37 -24.42 -26.61
CA LEU A 58 -56.10 -23.17 -25.91
C LEU A 58 -56.41 -23.26 -24.41
N SER A 59 -57.41 -24.05 -24.02
CA SER A 59 -57.74 -24.28 -22.60
C SER A 59 -56.63 -25.04 -21.89
N GLU A 60 -56.07 -26.07 -22.52
CA GLU A 60 -54.92 -26.80 -21.97
C GLU A 60 -53.66 -25.92 -21.92
N GLU A 61 -53.43 -25.08 -22.93
CA GLU A 61 -52.31 -24.13 -22.90
C GLU A 61 -52.48 -23.10 -21.78
N LEU A 62 -53.69 -22.56 -21.57
CA LEU A 62 -53.98 -21.65 -20.46
C LEU A 62 -53.70 -22.33 -19.10
N LYS A 63 -54.20 -23.55 -18.89
CA LYS A 63 -53.92 -24.32 -17.66
C LYS A 63 -52.42 -24.54 -17.45
N LYS A 64 -51.68 -24.80 -18.52
CA LYS A 64 -50.22 -24.92 -18.48
C LYS A 64 -49.56 -23.62 -18.05
N GLN A 65 -49.96 -22.46 -18.61
CA GLN A 65 -49.40 -21.17 -18.20
C GLN A 65 -49.73 -20.83 -16.74
N ILE A 66 -50.94 -21.14 -16.27
CA ILE A 66 -51.31 -21.00 -14.85
C ILE A 66 -50.38 -21.85 -13.96
N LYS A 67 -50.10 -23.10 -14.34
CA LYS A 67 -49.15 -23.96 -13.60
C LYS A 67 -47.72 -23.43 -13.62
N LEU A 68 -47.29 -22.85 -14.74
CA LEU A 68 -45.96 -22.24 -14.85
C LEU A 68 -45.80 -20.98 -13.99
N TYR A 69 -46.90 -20.35 -13.59
CA TYR A 69 -46.87 -19.19 -12.70
C TYR A 69 -46.77 -19.56 -11.21
N VAL A 70 -47.17 -20.77 -10.83
CA VAL A 70 -47.20 -21.24 -9.43
C VAL A 70 -45.86 -21.06 -8.69
N PRO A 71 -44.68 -21.36 -9.29
CA PRO A 71 -43.40 -21.20 -8.59
C PRO A 71 -43.14 -19.77 -8.06
N PHE A 72 -43.57 -18.74 -8.80
CA PHE A 72 -43.37 -17.32 -8.43
C PHE A 72 -44.16 -16.93 -7.16
N VAL A 73 -45.27 -17.62 -6.88
CA VAL A 73 -46.15 -17.34 -5.74
C VAL A 73 -46.03 -18.37 -4.60
N SER A 74 -45.14 -19.36 -4.74
CA SER A 74 -45.01 -20.47 -3.78
C SER A 74 -43.79 -20.36 -2.85
N GLY A 75 -42.93 -19.37 -3.05
CA GLY A 75 -41.74 -19.14 -2.24
C GLY A 75 -42.04 -18.58 -0.84
N GLU A 76 -41.13 -18.76 0.10
CA GLU A 76 -41.22 -18.20 1.46
C GLU A 76 -41.24 -16.66 1.45
N ASN A 77 -40.62 -16.06 0.43
CA ASN A 77 -40.57 -14.62 0.20
C ASN A 77 -41.58 -14.14 -0.86
N ALA A 78 -42.57 -14.97 -1.23
CA ALA A 78 -43.55 -14.60 -2.25
C ALA A 78 -44.32 -13.33 -1.85
N ASN A 79 -44.50 -12.42 -2.81
CA ASN A 79 -45.18 -11.16 -2.58
C ASN A 79 -46.67 -11.43 -2.24
N PRO A 80 -47.17 -11.04 -1.04
CA PRO A 80 -48.53 -11.38 -0.61
C PRO A 80 -49.62 -10.84 -1.55
N LYS A 81 -49.37 -9.70 -2.20
CA LYS A 81 -50.30 -9.13 -3.18
C LYS A 81 -50.32 -9.94 -4.47
N GLU A 82 -49.17 -10.44 -4.91
CA GLU A 82 -49.06 -11.30 -6.08
C GLU A 82 -49.78 -12.63 -5.83
N VAL A 83 -49.57 -13.25 -4.66
CA VAL A 83 -50.29 -14.47 -4.24
C VAL A 83 -51.80 -14.25 -4.26
N GLN A 84 -52.29 -13.12 -3.75
CA GLN A 84 -53.71 -12.79 -3.74
C GLN A 84 -54.27 -12.62 -5.16
N LEU A 85 -53.59 -11.86 -6.01
CA LEU A 85 -54.00 -11.64 -7.40
C LEU A 85 -53.98 -12.95 -8.19
N PHE A 86 -52.93 -13.78 -8.03
CA PHE A 86 -52.84 -15.08 -8.69
C PHE A 86 -53.93 -16.04 -8.23
N THR A 87 -54.30 -16.02 -6.94
CA THR A 87 -55.43 -16.81 -6.43
C THR A 87 -56.72 -16.44 -7.16
N VAL A 88 -56.98 -15.13 -7.34
CA VAL A 88 -58.15 -14.65 -8.11
C VAL A 88 -58.06 -15.12 -9.57
N VAL A 89 -56.88 -15.07 -10.19
CA VAL A 89 -56.68 -15.53 -11.57
C VAL A 89 -56.95 -17.03 -11.70
N SER A 90 -56.38 -17.85 -10.82
CA SER A 90 -56.55 -19.30 -10.81
C SER A 90 -58.02 -19.70 -10.63
N GLU A 91 -58.67 -19.20 -9.58
CA GLU A 91 -60.08 -19.53 -9.30
C GLU A 91 -61.05 -19.09 -10.40
N ASN A 92 -60.84 -17.90 -10.98
CA ASN A 92 -61.74 -17.40 -12.01
C ASN A 92 -61.42 -18.01 -13.39
N THR A 93 -60.21 -18.53 -13.61
CA THR A 93 -59.87 -19.29 -14.82
C THR A 93 -60.69 -20.57 -14.87
N ASP A 94 -60.77 -21.32 -13.77
CA ASP A 94 -61.60 -22.53 -13.71
C ASP A 94 -63.08 -22.23 -13.93
N LYS A 95 -63.60 -21.16 -13.28
CA LYS A 95 -64.98 -20.70 -13.50
C LYS A 95 -65.23 -20.31 -14.96
N MET A 96 -64.27 -19.64 -15.60
CA MET A 96 -64.37 -19.24 -17.01
C MET A 96 -64.41 -20.45 -17.93
N LEU A 97 -63.54 -21.45 -17.72
CA LEU A 97 -63.50 -22.66 -18.54
C LEU A 97 -64.81 -23.46 -18.42
N VAL A 98 -65.35 -23.62 -17.21
CA VAL A 98 -66.66 -24.26 -16.99
C VAL A 98 -67.77 -23.47 -17.70
N ALA A 99 -67.74 -22.13 -17.63
CA ALA A 99 -68.72 -21.31 -18.33
C ALA A 99 -68.60 -21.41 -19.86
N PHE A 100 -67.40 -21.59 -20.42
CA PHE A 100 -67.19 -21.83 -21.85
C PHE A 100 -67.70 -23.19 -22.31
N ASP A 101 -67.55 -24.24 -21.50
CA ASP A 101 -68.11 -25.56 -21.80
C ASP A 101 -69.65 -25.49 -21.87
N GLU A 102 -70.29 -24.73 -20.98
CA GLU A 102 -71.74 -24.54 -21.02
C GLU A 102 -72.19 -23.74 -22.25
N VAL A 103 -71.46 -22.68 -22.63
CA VAL A 103 -71.72 -21.95 -23.89
C VAL A 103 -71.62 -22.90 -25.09
N THR A 104 -70.63 -23.79 -25.10
CA THR A 104 -70.45 -24.80 -26.15
C THR A 104 -71.61 -25.79 -26.20
N SER A 105 -72.09 -26.24 -25.05
CA SER A 105 -73.27 -27.10 -24.90
C SER A 105 -74.54 -26.44 -25.44
N LEU A 106 -74.80 -25.17 -25.09
CA LEU A 106 -75.96 -24.41 -25.55
C LEU A 106 -75.96 -24.19 -27.07
N ILE A 107 -74.79 -23.89 -27.65
CA ILE A 107 -74.65 -23.76 -29.11
C ILE A 107 -74.97 -25.07 -29.83
N ARG A 108 -74.50 -26.21 -29.31
CA ARG A 108 -74.80 -27.54 -29.87
C ARG A 108 -76.28 -27.93 -29.77
N ARG A 109 -77.00 -27.39 -28.78
CA ARG A 109 -78.45 -27.59 -28.60
C ARG A 109 -79.30 -26.63 -29.45
N HIS A 110 -78.69 -25.87 -30.37
CA HIS A 110 -79.30 -24.95 -31.33
C HIS A 110 -80.06 -23.76 -30.72
N THR A 111 -79.60 -23.22 -29.58
CA THR A 111 -80.15 -21.97 -29.00
C THR A 111 -79.10 -20.84 -28.93
N PRO A 112 -78.69 -20.23 -30.08
CA PRO A 112 -77.72 -19.13 -30.08
C PRO A 112 -78.08 -17.95 -29.18
N THR A 113 -79.38 -17.65 -29.05
CA THR A 113 -79.89 -16.58 -28.17
C THR A 113 -79.66 -16.87 -26.69
N GLU A 114 -79.83 -18.13 -26.27
CA GLU A 114 -79.58 -18.56 -24.87
C GLU A 114 -78.08 -18.57 -24.58
N ALA A 115 -77.26 -19.02 -25.52
CA ALA A 115 -75.80 -18.98 -25.41
C ALA A 115 -75.28 -17.54 -25.30
N LEU A 116 -75.83 -16.59 -26.06
CA LEU A 116 -75.52 -15.16 -25.95
C LEU A 116 -75.92 -14.58 -24.59
N ALA A 117 -77.12 -14.88 -24.11
CA ALA A 117 -77.58 -14.45 -22.80
C ALA A 117 -76.68 -15.01 -21.69
N TYR A 118 -76.32 -16.29 -21.77
CA TYR A 118 -75.42 -16.94 -20.83
C TYR A 118 -74.02 -16.32 -20.83
N LEU A 119 -73.48 -15.99 -22.00
CA LEU A 119 -72.18 -15.30 -22.12
C LEU A 119 -72.23 -13.92 -21.44
N SER A 120 -73.32 -13.17 -21.61
CA SER A 120 -73.48 -11.86 -20.97
C SER A 120 -73.57 -11.96 -19.44
N SER A 121 -74.31 -12.94 -18.91
CA SER A 121 -74.60 -13.05 -17.48
C SER A 121 -73.54 -13.82 -16.68
N ASN A 122 -72.88 -14.80 -17.29
CA ASN A 122 -71.99 -15.73 -16.56
C ASN A 122 -70.52 -15.63 -17.00
N VAL A 123 -70.24 -15.39 -18.29
CA VAL A 123 -68.86 -15.29 -18.79
C VAL A 123 -68.29 -13.87 -18.62
N THR A 124 -69.07 -12.85 -18.96
CA THR A 124 -68.59 -11.45 -18.95
C THR A 124 -68.17 -10.97 -17.56
N PRO A 125 -68.90 -11.27 -16.46
CA PRO A 125 -68.47 -10.86 -15.12
C PRO A 125 -67.17 -11.54 -14.69
N VAL A 126 -67.03 -12.85 -14.92
CA VAL A 126 -65.83 -13.64 -14.58
C VAL A 126 -64.62 -13.11 -15.34
N THR A 127 -64.77 -12.88 -16.65
CA THR A 127 -63.68 -12.38 -17.49
C THR A 127 -63.26 -10.96 -17.15
N ARG A 128 -64.17 -10.08 -16.68
CA ARG A 128 -63.82 -8.74 -16.18
C ARG A 128 -62.97 -8.81 -14.91
N VAL A 129 -63.29 -9.72 -14.00
CA VAL A 129 -62.49 -9.96 -12.78
C VAL A 129 -61.11 -10.49 -13.15
N LEU A 130 -61.04 -11.44 -14.09
CA LEU A 130 -59.77 -11.95 -14.62
C LEU A 130 -58.90 -10.87 -15.26
N ASP A 131 -59.49 -10.02 -16.11
CA ASP A 131 -58.76 -8.93 -16.77
C ASP A 131 -58.13 -7.99 -15.74
N GLY A 132 -58.89 -7.60 -14.70
CA GLY A 132 -58.38 -6.77 -13.61
C GLY A 132 -57.26 -7.46 -12.82
N ALA A 133 -57.43 -8.75 -12.50
CA ALA A 133 -56.46 -9.49 -11.72
C ALA A 133 -55.15 -9.73 -12.48
N VAL A 134 -55.21 -10.13 -13.76
CA VAL A 134 -54.01 -10.34 -14.59
C VAL A 134 -53.30 -9.02 -14.91
N THR A 135 -54.05 -7.94 -15.20
CA THR A 135 -53.44 -6.61 -15.36
C THR A 135 -52.75 -6.16 -14.07
N GLY A 136 -53.37 -6.44 -12.92
CA GLY A 136 -52.77 -6.20 -11.61
C GLY A 136 -51.48 -6.97 -11.39
N LEU A 137 -51.42 -8.26 -11.77
CA LEU A 137 -50.20 -9.07 -11.68
C LEU A 137 -49.07 -8.50 -12.55
N VAL A 138 -49.38 -8.20 -13.82
CA VAL A 138 -48.38 -7.65 -14.75
C VAL A 138 -47.84 -6.32 -14.21
N GLN A 139 -48.71 -5.42 -13.75
CA GLN A 139 -48.29 -4.12 -13.23
C GLN A 139 -47.47 -4.25 -11.94
N LEU A 140 -47.87 -5.14 -11.03
CA LEU A 140 -47.14 -5.37 -9.78
C LEU A 140 -45.70 -5.81 -10.06
N ASN A 141 -45.52 -6.78 -10.97
CA ASN A 141 -44.20 -7.33 -11.25
C ASN A 141 -43.33 -6.35 -12.07
N ILE A 142 -43.95 -5.51 -12.92
CA ILE A 142 -43.24 -4.39 -13.56
C ILE A 142 -42.76 -3.36 -12.52
N ASP A 143 -43.61 -3.00 -11.56
CA ASP A 143 -43.26 -2.03 -10.51
C ASP A 143 -42.15 -2.60 -9.59
N GLU A 144 -42.20 -3.88 -9.28
CA GLU A 144 -41.19 -4.60 -8.51
C GLU A 144 -39.84 -4.63 -9.24
N ALA A 145 -39.84 -5.00 -10.53
CA ALA A 145 -38.67 -4.93 -11.39
C ALA A 145 -38.05 -3.52 -11.45
N ALA A 146 -38.88 -2.48 -11.57
CA ALA A 146 -38.42 -1.09 -11.61
C ALA A 146 -37.84 -0.62 -10.26
N ASN A 147 -38.41 -1.04 -9.14
CA ASN A 147 -37.90 -0.70 -7.81
C ASN A 147 -36.58 -1.43 -7.51
N SER A 148 -36.50 -2.71 -7.84
CA SER A 148 -35.26 -3.50 -7.78
C SER A 148 -34.13 -2.85 -8.60
N GLY A 149 -34.44 -2.31 -9.78
CA GLY A 149 -33.50 -1.53 -10.59
C GLY A 149 -33.01 -0.25 -9.90
N LYS A 150 -33.88 0.49 -9.20
CA LYS A 150 -33.49 1.70 -8.44
C LYS A 150 -32.64 1.37 -7.22
N GLU A 151 -32.96 0.30 -6.49
CA GLU A 151 -32.18 -0.15 -5.34
C GLU A 151 -30.79 -0.62 -5.75
N SER A 152 -30.68 -1.30 -6.89
CA SER A 152 -29.40 -1.67 -7.50
C SER A 152 -28.54 -0.45 -7.82
N GLU A 153 -29.13 0.58 -8.44
CA GLU A 153 -28.42 1.83 -8.76
C GLU A 153 -27.96 2.55 -7.48
N ALA A 154 -28.81 2.65 -6.46
CA ALA A 154 -28.44 3.26 -5.18
C ALA A 154 -27.28 2.50 -4.50
N SER A 155 -27.34 1.17 -4.51
CA SER A 155 -26.27 0.31 -3.99
C SER A 155 -24.96 0.49 -4.76
N TYR A 156 -25.05 0.61 -6.08
CA TYR A 156 -23.90 0.89 -6.95
C TYR A 156 -23.25 2.25 -6.61
N GLN A 157 -24.05 3.32 -6.50
CA GLN A 157 -23.55 4.67 -6.17
C GLN A 157 -22.93 4.73 -4.76
N SER A 158 -23.55 4.05 -3.78
CA SER A 158 -23.00 3.91 -2.43
C SER A 158 -21.64 3.18 -2.46
N GLY A 159 -21.56 2.09 -3.23
CA GLY A 159 -20.31 1.35 -3.45
C GLY A 159 -19.20 2.21 -4.07
N LEU A 160 -19.51 3.00 -5.10
CA LEU A 160 -18.55 3.95 -5.70
C LEU A 160 -18.07 4.99 -4.67
N THR A 161 -18.98 5.56 -3.90
CA THR A 161 -18.66 6.55 -2.86
C THR A 161 -17.73 5.96 -1.81
N PHE A 162 -17.98 4.72 -1.38
CA PHE A 162 -17.14 4.00 -0.43
C PHE A 162 -15.73 3.72 -0.98
N VAL A 163 -15.61 3.29 -2.25
CA VAL A 163 -14.31 3.10 -2.91
C VAL A 163 -13.53 4.41 -3.00
N ILE A 164 -14.19 5.51 -3.39
CA ILE A 164 -13.57 6.85 -3.45
C ILE A 164 -13.06 7.26 -2.06
N PHE A 165 -13.85 7.05 -1.02
CA PHE A 165 -13.45 7.33 0.36
C PHE A 165 -12.20 6.54 0.77
N ILE A 166 -12.14 5.23 0.48
CA ILE A 166 -10.96 4.40 0.77
C ILE A 166 -9.73 4.93 0.04
N ILE A 167 -9.85 5.26 -1.25
CA ILE A 167 -8.73 5.80 -2.03
C ILE A 167 -8.24 7.13 -1.44
N ALA A 168 -9.15 8.02 -1.06
CA ALA A 168 -8.81 9.29 -0.42
C ALA A 168 -8.10 9.08 0.93
N ALA A 169 -8.62 8.18 1.77
CA ALA A 169 -8.02 7.85 3.06
C ALA A 169 -6.62 7.22 2.91
N ALA A 170 -6.45 6.28 1.97
CA ALA A 170 -5.16 5.67 1.67
C ALA A 170 -4.14 6.69 1.15
N THR A 171 -4.58 7.62 0.30
CA THR A 171 -3.74 8.71 -0.21
C THR A 171 -3.29 9.64 0.93
N LEU A 172 -4.22 10.03 1.80
CA LEU A 172 -3.91 10.87 2.96
C LEU A 172 -2.93 10.17 3.92
N ALA A 173 -3.17 8.89 4.23
CA ALA A 173 -2.26 8.08 5.04
C ALA A 173 -0.86 8.00 4.42
N THR A 174 -0.78 7.83 3.10
CA THR A 174 0.50 7.82 2.36
C THR A 174 1.25 9.14 2.51
N ILE A 175 0.55 10.28 2.37
CA ILE A 175 1.15 11.62 2.54
C ILE A 175 1.66 11.79 3.99
N VAL A 176 0.86 11.40 4.98
CA VAL A 176 1.24 11.49 6.40
C VAL A 176 2.49 10.65 6.68
N LEU A 177 2.51 9.39 6.23
CA LEU A 177 3.66 8.51 6.39
C LEU A 177 4.91 9.05 5.66
N ALA A 178 4.76 9.60 4.46
CA ALA A 178 5.87 10.20 3.72
C ALA A 178 6.48 11.40 4.48
N VAL A 179 5.64 12.26 5.06
CA VAL A 179 6.10 13.39 5.89
C VAL A 179 6.79 12.90 7.16
N LEU A 180 6.22 11.89 7.83
CA LEU A 180 6.81 11.29 9.04
C LEU A 180 8.19 10.68 8.74
N PHE A 181 8.31 9.85 7.70
CA PHE A 181 9.58 9.24 7.30
C PHE A 181 10.61 10.27 6.84
N THR A 182 10.17 11.32 6.14
CA THR A 182 11.10 12.41 5.76
C THR A 182 11.67 13.08 7.01
N LYS A 183 10.84 13.33 8.02
CA LYS A 183 11.29 13.96 9.28
C LYS A 183 12.08 13.01 10.18
N SER A 184 11.73 11.73 10.27
CA SER A 184 12.34 10.78 11.19
C SER A 184 13.56 10.06 10.64
N ILE A 185 13.71 9.96 9.31
CA ILE A 185 14.81 9.22 8.67
C ILE A 185 15.64 10.15 7.79
N VAL A 186 15.00 10.79 6.79
CA VAL A 186 15.75 11.51 5.74
C VAL A 186 16.48 12.73 6.30
N THR A 187 15.84 13.51 7.16
CA THR A 187 16.45 14.71 7.76
C THR A 187 17.63 14.36 8.69
N PRO A 188 17.49 13.48 9.71
CA PRO A 188 18.61 13.11 10.58
C PRO A 188 19.79 12.49 9.81
N LEU A 189 19.51 11.68 8.79
CA LEU A 189 20.56 11.08 7.95
C LEU A 189 21.34 12.14 7.15
N ARG A 190 20.65 13.15 6.61
CA ARG A 190 21.30 14.27 5.91
C ARG A 190 22.16 15.11 6.85
N ASP A 191 21.69 15.36 8.06
CA ASP A 191 22.45 16.13 9.05
C ASP A 191 23.72 15.36 9.48
N MET A 192 23.61 14.05 9.68
CA MET A 192 24.77 13.21 9.97
C MET A 192 25.79 13.20 8.83
N LEU A 193 25.33 13.08 7.57
CA LEU A 193 26.21 13.16 6.40
C LEU A 193 26.97 14.50 6.35
N ARG A 194 26.30 15.62 6.67
CA ARG A 194 26.94 16.94 6.73
C ARG A 194 28.03 17.01 7.80
N VAL A 195 27.77 16.45 8.98
CA VAL A 195 28.77 16.39 10.07
C VAL A 195 29.99 15.56 9.64
N ASN A 196 29.77 14.37 9.09
CA ASN A 196 30.87 13.52 8.64
C ASN A 196 31.68 14.15 7.51
N ASP A 197 31.05 14.83 6.54
CA ASP A 197 31.78 15.57 5.50
C ASP A 197 32.66 16.69 6.10
N THR A 198 32.16 17.38 7.13
CA THR A 198 32.90 18.42 7.84
C THR A 198 34.15 17.85 8.54
N ILE A 199 34.00 16.71 9.22
CA ILE A 199 35.12 15.98 9.86
C ILE A 199 36.11 15.47 8.80
N ALA A 200 35.63 14.92 7.69
CA ALA A 200 36.47 14.40 6.60
C ALA A 200 37.33 15.50 5.93
N ARG A 201 36.85 16.75 5.92
CA ARG A 201 37.61 17.93 5.47
C ARG A 201 38.61 18.45 6.52
N GLY A 202 38.66 17.86 7.71
CA GLY A 202 39.54 18.24 8.80
C GLY A 202 39.02 19.38 9.68
N ASP A 203 37.78 19.85 9.50
CA ASP A 203 37.19 20.86 10.38
C ASP A 203 36.53 20.19 11.59
N LEU A 204 37.22 20.20 12.72
CA LEU A 204 36.73 19.62 13.99
C LEU A 204 36.07 20.65 14.92
N ARG A 205 35.81 21.87 14.43
CA ARG A 205 35.26 22.96 15.28
C ARG A 205 33.74 22.94 15.35
N SER A 206 33.06 22.27 14.42
CA SER A 206 31.60 22.21 14.36
C SER A 206 31.01 21.52 15.60
N VAL A 207 29.94 22.09 16.15
CA VAL A 207 29.23 21.52 17.30
C VAL A 207 28.22 20.49 16.80
N ILE A 208 28.39 19.24 17.23
CA ILE A 208 27.44 18.16 16.93
C ILE A 208 26.32 18.20 17.96
N THR A 209 25.13 18.63 17.55
CA THR A 209 23.93 18.62 18.38
C THR A 209 23.18 17.31 18.20
N VAL A 210 23.13 16.47 19.24
CA VAL A 210 22.37 15.23 19.24
C VAL A 210 20.95 15.50 19.73
N THR A 211 19.95 15.22 18.88
CA THR A 211 18.53 15.38 19.23
C THR A 211 17.81 14.07 18.97
N GLY A 212 17.08 13.56 19.97
CA GLY A 212 16.33 12.31 19.87
C GLY A 212 16.81 11.25 20.87
N LYS A 213 16.22 10.05 20.76
CA LYS A 213 16.49 8.87 21.60
C LYS A 213 16.47 7.57 20.79
N ASP A 214 16.72 7.68 19.49
CA ASP A 214 16.71 6.58 18.52
C ASP A 214 18.14 6.21 18.09
N GLU A 215 18.25 5.19 17.23
CA GLU A 215 19.50 4.68 16.72
C GLU A 215 20.31 5.74 15.96
N PHE A 216 19.65 6.72 15.33
CA PHE A 216 20.33 7.85 14.69
C PHE A 216 20.94 8.81 15.70
N SER A 217 20.27 9.02 16.83
CA SER A 217 20.77 9.82 17.95
C SER A 217 22.01 9.18 18.58
N ASP A 218 22.01 7.85 18.76
CA ASP A 218 23.14 7.10 19.30
C ASP A 218 24.34 7.11 18.33
N LEU A 219 24.06 7.02 17.03
CA LEU A 219 25.07 7.12 15.99
C LEU A 219 25.71 8.52 15.96
N MET A 220 24.90 9.59 16.03
CA MET A 220 25.39 10.97 16.13
C MET A 220 26.22 11.20 17.41
N ARG A 221 25.84 10.60 18.54
CA ARG A 221 26.63 10.64 19.78
C ARG A 221 27.98 9.95 19.60
N SER A 222 28.02 8.81 18.90
CA SER A 222 29.26 8.11 18.59
C SER A 222 30.18 8.94 17.69
N THR A 223 29.62 9.60 16.68
CA THR A 223 30.36 10.56 15.83
C THR A 223 30.90 11.74 16.65
N GLN A 224 30.14 12.24 17.64
CA GLN A 224 30.61 13.29 18.53
C GLN A 224 31.81 12.86 19.38
N VAL A 225 31.77 11.65 19.94
CA VAL A 225 32.91 11.07 20.67
C VAL A 225 34.14 10.94 19.76
N MET A 226 33.95 10.46 18.53
CA MET A 226 35.03 10.37 17.53
C MET A 226 35.64 11.74 17.22
N GLN A 227 34.82 12.78 17.01
CA GLN A 227 35.29 14.14 16.76
C GLN A 227 36.13 14.66 17.94
N ASN A 228 35.68 14.45 19.18
CA ASN A 228 36.42 14.87 20.36
C ASN A 228 37.77 14.17 20.49
N ASN A 229 37.81 12.85 20.30
CA ASN A 229 39.06 12.08 20.33
C ASN A 229 40.06 12.56 19.26
N LEU A 230 39.56 12.92 18.06
CA LEU A 230 40.39 13.51 17.01
C LEU A 230 40.95 14.88 17.44
N ARG A 231 40.13 15.73 18.07
CA ARG A 231 40.59 17.04 18.59
C ARG A 231 41.66 16.89 19.65
N ASP A 232 41.46 15.97 20.59
CA ASP A 232 42.42 15.71 21.67
C ASP A 232 43.75 15.17 21.12
N THR A 233 43.68 14.30 20.10
CA THR A 233 44.87 13.79 19.41
C THR A 233 45.65 14.92 18.72
N ILE A 234 44.96 15.81 17.99
CA ILE A 234 45.60 16.96 17.33
C ILE A 234 46.21 17.92 18.36
N LYS A 235 45.53 18.14 19.49
CA LYS A 235 46.06 18.95 20.59
C LYS A 235 47.34 18.35 21.17
N LEU A 236 47.34 17.04 21.44
CA LEU A 236 48.52 16.33 21.96
C LEU A 236 49.71 16.40 20.98
N ILE A 237 49.46 16.31 19.67
CA ILE A 237 50.49 16.50 18.64
C ILE A 237 51.04 17.94 18.69
N GLY A 238 50.18 18.94 18.84
CA GLY A 238 50.59 20.35 18.98
C GLY A 238 51.44 20.60 20.23
N ASP A 239 51.03 20.05 21.38
CA ASP A 239 51.76 20.15 22.65
C ASP A 239 53.13 19.46 22.54
N SER A 240 53.17 18.25 21.97
CA SER A 240 54.42 17.49 21.74
C SER A 240 55.37 18.21 20.77
N SER A 241 54.83 18.85 19.73
CA SER A 241 55.63 19.63 18.77
C SER A 241 56.23 20.88 19.44
N THR A 242 55.50 21.51 20.35
CA THR A 242 56.00 22.66 21.14
C THR A 242 57.13 22.22 22.06
N GLN A 243 56.95 21.10 22.77
CA GLN A 243 57.99 20.54 23.64
C GLN A 243 59.25 20.15 22.84
N LEU A 244 59.08 19.57 21.64
CA LEU A 244 60.18 19.24 20.74
C LEU A 244 60.92 20.50 20.27
N ALA A 245 60.20 21.58 19.94
CA ALA A 245 60.81 22.85 19.56
C ALA A 245 61.66 23.44 20.71
N SER A 246 61.14 23.45 21.93
CA SER A 246 61.89 23.90 23.11
C SER A 246 63.13 23.04 23.38
N ALA A 247 63.03 21.72 23.26
CA ALA A 247 64.17 20.82 23.42
C ALA A 247 65.23 21.04 22.33
N ALA A 248 64.82 21.35 21.09
CA ALA A 248 65.73 21.70 20.01
C ALA A 248 66.47 23.03 20.27
N GLU A 249 65.79 24.03 20.83
CA GLU A 249 66.41 25.30 21.25
C GLU A 249 67.46 25.08 22.36
N GLU A 250 67.13 24.26 23.37
CA GLU A 250 68.05 23.91 24.45
C GLU A 250 69.27 23.13 23.93
N MET A 251 69.05 22.16 23.03
CA MET A 251 70.13 21.41 22.38
C MET A 251 71.05 22.33 21.56
N ASN A 252 70.50 23.32 20.86
CA ASN A 252 71.29 24.29 20.12
C ASN A 252 72.16 25.13 21.07
N ALA A 253 71.60 25.59 22.19
CA ALA A 253 72.35 26.32 23.21
C ALA A 253 73.49 25.50 23.83
N VAL A 254 73.22 24.24 24.19
CA VAL A 254 74.25 23.30 24.71
C VAL A 254 75.34 23.02 23.68
N THR A 255 74.96 22.90 22.40
CA THR A 255 75.92 22.70 21.30
C THR A 255 76.82 23.92 21.12
N GLU A 256 76.27 25.13 21.20
CA GLU A 256 77.04 26.37 21.13
C GLU A 256 78.01 26.51 22.31
N GLU A 257 77.56 26.21 23.54
CA GLU A 257 78.41 26.20 24.72
C GLU A 257 79.53 25.17 24.60
N SER A 258 79.22 23.96 24.13
CA SER A 258 80.20 22.89 23.90
C SER A 258 81.25 23.30 22.88
N SER A 259 80.83 23.96 21.78
CA SER A 259 81.74 24.50 20.77
C SER A 259 82.70 25.53 21.37
N ARG A 260 82.20 26.45 22.19
CA ARG A 260 83.03 27.42 22.93
C ARG A 260 83.96 26.74 23.94
N GLY A 261 83.52 25.67 24.58
CA GLY A 261 84.33 24.84 25.47
C GLY A 261 85.49 24.16 24.73
N LEU A 262 85.22 23.54 23.57
CA LEU A 262 86.23 22.92 22.73
C LEU A 262 87.28 23.92 22.24
N LEU A 263 86.88 25.15 21.87
CA LEU A 263 87.83 26.21 21.51
C LEU A 263 88.75 26.58 22.68
N ARG A 264 88.22 26.67 23.90
CA ARG A 264 89.04 26.92 25.10
C ARG A 264 90.00 25.77 25.37
N GLN A 265 89.50 24.52 25.33
CA GLN A 265 90.32 23.33 25.53
C GLN A 265 91.44 23.23 24.47
N ASN A 266 91.15 23.57 23.21
CA ASN A 266 92.14 23.60 22.15
C ASN A 266 93.26 24.62 22.45
N ASN A 267 92.90 25.82 22.91
CA ASN A 267 93.88 26.82 23.34
C ASN A 267 94.73 26.34 24.55
N GLU A 268 94.12 25.67 25.53
CA GLU A 268 94.85 25.08 26.66
C GLU A 268 95.79 23.95 26.22
N ILE A 269 95.39 23.12 25.25
CA ILE A 269 96.24 22.10 24.65
C ILE A 269 97.41 22.73 23.92
N ASP A 270 97.21 23.82 23.16
CA ASP A 270 98.30 24.54 22.49
C ASP A 270 99.29 25.13 23.50
N GLN A 271 98.79 25.67 24.62
CA GLN A 271 99.62 26.13 25.72
C GLN A 271 100.38 24.97 26.39
N ALA A 272 99.71 23.85 26.63
CA ALA A 272 100.34 22.66 27.20
C ALA A 272 101.42 22.08 26.27
N ALA A 273 101.17 22.02 24.96
CA ALA A 273 102.14 21.61 23.96
C ALA A 273 103.35 22.57 23.93
N THR A 274 103.10 23.88 24.05
CA THR A 274 104.16 24.89 24.19
C THR A 274 104.96 24.66 25.48
N ALA A 275 104.30 24.40 26.60
CA ALA A 275 104.95 24.09 27.88
C ALA A 275 105.75 22.79 27.82
N VAL A 276 105.24 21.75 27.16
CA VAL A 276 105.97 20.49 26.92
C VAL A 276 107.21 20.76 26.08
N ASN A 277 107.12 21.54 24.99
CA ASN A 277 108.30 21.92 24.21
C ASN A 277 109.34 22.68 25.06
N GLN A 278 108.90 23.61 25.91
CA GLN A 278 109.79 24.33 26.84
C GLN A 278 110.40 23.39 27.89
N MET A 279 109.61 22.47 28.47
CA MET A 279 110.08 21.47 29.42
C MET A 279 111.08 20.51 28.78
N THR A 280 110.83 20.05 27.55
CA THR A 280 111.78 19.22 26.80
C THR A 280 113.07 19.98 26.60
N ALA A 281 113.03 21.25 26.17
CA ALA A 281 114.23 22.07 26.03
C ALA A 281 115.00 22.24 27.35
N ALA A 282 114.30 22.45 28.46
CA ALA A 282 114.90 22.55 29.79
C ALA A 282 115.53 21.22 30.24
N VAL A 283 114.88 20.07 30.00
CA VAL A 283 115.45 18.74 30.27
C VAL A 283 116.70 18.51 29.42
N ASP A 284 116.66 18.92 28.16
CA ASP A 284 117.79 18.84 27.23
C ASP A 284 118.97 19.70 27.71
N GLU A 285 118.69 20.88 28.27
CA GLU A 285 119.67 21.76 28.92
C GLU A 285 120.23 21.16 30.21
N VAL A 286 119.39 20.57 31.08
CA VAL A 286 119.82 19.87 32.30
C VAL A 286 120.69 18.65 31.94
N ALA A 287 120.33 17.89 30.92
CA ALA A 287 121.12 16.76 30.43
C ALA A 287 122.48 17.22 29.90
N ARG A 288 122.53 18.31 29.13
CA ARG A 288 123.79 18.95 28.70
C ARG A 288 124.64 19.41 29.89
N ASN A 289 124.04 20.06 30.89
CA ASN A 289 124.73 20.50 32.09
C ASN A 289 125.25 19.33 32.93
N ALA A 290 124.47 18.25 33.08
CA ALA A 290 124.89 17.05 33.80
C ALA A 290 126.03 16.32 33.08
N ALA A 291 125.99 16.25 31.74
CA ALA A 291 127.08 15.72 30.93
C ALA A 291 128.36 16.57 31.08
N ALA A 292 128.23 17.90 30.98
CA ALA A 292 129.33 18.84 31.17
C ALA A 292 129.94 18.73 32.58
N ALA A 293 129.10 18.63 33.62
CA ALA A 293 129.56 18.43 35.00
C ALA A 293 130.26 17.08 35.20
N SER A 294 129.76 16.01 34.57
CA SER A 294 130.40 14.69 34.57
C SER A 294 131.77 14.72 33.89
N ASP A 295 131.88 15.37 32.74
CA ASP A 295 133.15 15.55 32.03
C ASP A 295 134.14 16.40 32.83
N ALA A 296 133.68 17.48 33.47
CA ALA A 296 134.49 18.29 34.38
C ALA A 296 134.97 17.49 35.61
N ALA A 297 134.10 16.66 36.20
CA ALA A 297 134.46 15.79 37.32
C ALA A 297 135.50 14.73 36.90
N LYS A 298 135.36 14.11 35.72
CA LYS A 298 136.37 13.20 35.16
C LYS A 298 137.70 13.90 34.91
N ALA A 299 137.68 15.10 34.35
CA ALA A 299 138.89 15.91 34.14
C ALA A 299 139.58 16.23 35.47
N SER A 300 138.82 16.60 36.50
CA SER A 300 139.34 16.84 37.86
C SER A 300 139.92 15.58 38.51
N ASP A 301 139.28 14.42 38.37
CA ASP A 301 139.79 13.13 38.87
C ASP A 301 141.10 12.75 38.16
N GLN A 302 141.18 13.01 36.85
CA GLN A 302 142.38 12.75 36.05
C GLN A 302 143.55 13.69 36.43
N SER A 303 143.29 14.97 36.67
CA SER A 303 144.28 15.92 37.21
C SER A 303 144.74 15.54 38.63
N THR A 304 143.85 15.01 39.47
CA THR A 304 144.21 14.57 40.83
C THR A 304 145.05 13.28 40.84
N ARG A 305 144.91 12.42 39.83
CA ARG A 305 145.78 11.23 39.66
C ARG A 305 147.14 11.53 39.04
N THR A 306 147.36 12.74 38.52
CA THR A 306 148.61 13.13 37.81
C THR A 306 149.42 14.22 38.51
N GLY A 307 148.94 14.73 39.65
CA GLY A 307 149.70 15.60 40.58
C GLY A 307 150.07 14.85 41.86
#